data_AF-A0A7C4WLJ2-F1
#
_entry.id   AF-A0A7C4WLJ2-F1
#
_cell.length_a   1.000
_cell.length_b   1.000
_cell.length_c   1.000
_cell.angle_alpha   90.00
_cell.angle_beta   90.00
_cell.angle_gamma   90.00
#
_symmetry.space_group_name_H-M   'P 1'
#
loop_
_entity.id
_entity.type
_entity.pdbx_description
1 polymer ?
#
loop_
_entity_poly.entity_id
_entity_poly.type
_entity_poly.pdbx_seq_one_letter_code
_entity_poly.pdbx_strand_id
1 'polypeptide(L)'
;MSETLAALVTLFGITVLVLAYILQPLRGRWVDRSAASARPALQIQYERVLSILRDLETDWRTGKIPDEDYHELRRRYLEEGAALLRALQEGEETVDWKARVEAAVQARRAQLRRKGA
;
A
#
# COMPACT_ATOMS: atom_id res chain seq x y z
N MET A 1 32.53 -27.86 21.00
CA MET A 1 32.55 -27.42 19.58
C MET A 1 31.27 -27.77 18.84
N SER A 2 30.64 -28.91 19.12
CA SER A 2 29.29 -29.26 18.62
C SER A 2 28.18 -28.36 19.19
N GLU A 3 28.27 -27.98 20.48
CA GLU A 3 27.25 -27.15 21.15
C GLU A 3 27.17 -25.72 20.60
N THR A 4 28.32 -25.12 20.28
CA THR A 4 28.40 -23.79 19.66
C THR A 4 27.85 -23.79 18.24
N LEU A 5 28.05 -24.91 17.52
CA LEU A 5 27.53 -25.09 16.17
C LEU A 5 25.99 -25.21 16.20
N ALA A 6 25.46 -25.97 17.15
CA ALA A 6 24.02 -26.10 17.36
C ALA A 6 23.37 -24.75 17.71
N ALA A 7 23.95 -24.00 18.65
CA ALA A 7 23.45 -22.68 19.04
C ALA A 7 23.45 -21.68 17.88
N LEU A 8 24.49 -21.69 17.03
CA LEU A 8 24.57 -20.85 15.83
C LEU A 8 23.47 -21.18 14.82
N VAL A 9 23.21 -22.46 14.57
CA VAL A 9 22.16 -22.89 13.64
C VAL A 9 20.77 -22.49 14.15
N THR A 10 20.52 -22.65 15.46
CA THR A 10 19.26 -22.23 16.08
C THR A 10 19.06 -20.72 15.98
N LEU A 11 20.09 -19.92 16.31
CA LEU A 11 20.03 -18.46 16.20
C LEU A 11 19.78 -18.00 14.77
N PHE A 12 20.48 -18.60 13.80
CA PHE A 12 20.29 -18.29 12.39
C PHE A 12 18.86 -18.65 11.92
N GLY A 13 18.36 -19.82 12.32
CA GLY A 13 17.00 -20.26 12.01
C GLY A 13 15.93 -19.29 12.54
N ILE A 14 16.03 -18.88 13.80
CA ILE A 14 15.10 -17.90 14.40
C ILE A 14 15.18 -16.56 13.67
N THR A 15 16.40 -16.10 13.36
CA THR A 15 16.61 -14.83 12.65
C THR A 15 15.96 -14.84 11.28
N VAL A 16 16.14 -15.91 10.50
CA VAL A 16 15.50 -16.08 9.19
C VAL A 16 13.98 -16.16 9.32
N LEU A 17 13.46 -16.82 10.35
CA LEU A 17 12.02 -16.99 10.56
C LEU A 17 11.35 -15.67 10.96
N VAL A 18 11.99 -14.87 11.81
CA VAL A 18 11.55 -13.50 12.15
C VAL A 18 11.60 -12.60 10.91
N LEU A 19 12.68 -12.67 10.14
CA LEU A 19 12.81 -11.90 8.91
C LEU A 19 11.74 -12.29 7.88
N ALA A 20 11.47 -13.58 7.72
CA ALA A 20 10.40 -14.10 6.86
C ALA A 20 9.01 -13.67 7.34
N TYR A 21 8.76 -13.65 8.65
CA TYR A 21 7.51 -13.15 9.23
C TYR A 21 7.30 -11.66 8.98
N ILE A 22 8.36 -10.85 9.06
CA ILE A 22 8.34 -9.42 8.72
C ILE A 22 8.17 -9.20 7.21
N LEU A 23 8.73 -10.08 6.37
CA LEU A 23 8.60 -10.03 4.91
C LEU A 23 7.27 -10.61 4.39
N GLN A 24 6.58 -11.43 5.19
CA GLN A 24 5.28 -12.01 4.86
C GLN A 24 4.21 -10.95 4.53
N PRO A 25 4.02 -9.85 5.30
CA PRO A 25 3.07 -8.79 4.96
C PRO A 25 3.47 -7.99 3.70
N LEU A 26 4.71 -8.11 3.20
CA LEU A 26 5.12 -7.46 1.95
C LEU A 26 4.74 -8.29 0.70
N ARG A 27 4.59 -9.62 0.82
CA ARG A 27 4.26 -10.50 -0.32
C ARG A 27 2.78 -10.55 -0.69
N GLY A 28 1.88 -10.26 0.27
CA GLY A 28 0.43 -10.25 0.04
C GLY A 28 -0.06 -9.22 -0.98
N ARG A 29 0.76 -8.23 -1.35
CA ARG A 29 0.36 -7.13 -2.27
C ARG A 29 0.66 -7.39 -3.74
N TRP A 30 1.31 -8.51 -4.09
CA TRP A 30 1.70 -8.80 -5.48
C TRP A 30 0.77 -9.79 -6.19
N VAL A 31 -0.13 -10.47 -5.47
CA VAL A 31 -0.94 -11.58 -6.02
C VAL A 31 -2.30 -11.14 -6.59
N ASP A 32 -2.78 -9.92 -6.32
CA ASP A 32 -4.07 -9.43 -6.86
C ASP A 32 -3.92 -8.56 -8.12
N ARG A 33 -3.13 -9.03 -9.09
CA ARG A 33 -2.85 -8.29 -10.34
C ARG A 33 -3.90 -8.51 -11.45
N SER A 34 -5.05 -9.14 -11.16
CA SER A 34 -6.02 -9.54 -12.20
C SER A 34 -7.38 -8.84 -12.19
N ALA A 35 -7.66 -7.89 -11.28
CA ALA A 35 -8.99 -7.28 -11.22
C ALA A 35 -8.96 -5.74 -11.22
N ALA A 36 -9.21 -5.20 -12.42
CA ALA A 36 -10.02 -4.01 -12.68
C ALA A 36 -9.52 -2.59 -12.29
N SER A 37 -9.53 -1.73 -13.33
CA SER A 37 -9.87 -0.30 -13.29
C SER A 37 -8.86 0.65 -12.65
N ALA A 38 -7.94 1.25 -13.43
CA ALA A 38 -7.16 2.52 -13.23
C ALA A 38 -6.71 2.99 -11.81
N ARG A 39 -7.58 2.89 -10.80
CA ARG A 39 -7.34 2.98 -9.35
C ARG A 39 -6.17 2.13 -8.79
N PRO A 40 -5.90 0.88 -9.21
CA PRO A 40 -4.81 0.11 -8.61
C PRO A 40 -3.44 0.72 -8.95
N ALA A 41 -3.28 1.41 -10.08
CA ALA A 41 -2.01 2.03 -10.44
C ALA A 41 -1.63 3.20 -9.51
N LEU A 42 -2.61 4.01 -9.10
CA LEU A 42 -2.38 5.11 -8.15
C LEU A 42 -2.17 4.60 -6.73
N GLN A 43 -2.92 3.56 -6.33
CA GLN A 43 -2.76 2.89 -5.04
C GLN A 43 -1.35 2.29 -4.89
N ILE A 44 -0.88 1.59 -5.94
CA ILE A 44 0.46 1.00 -6.00
C ILE A 44 1.56 2.08 -5.91
N GLN A 45 1.35 3.24 -6.54
CA GLN A 45 2.30 4.36 -6.45
C GLN A 45 2.33 4.96 -5.05
N TYR A 46 1.18 5.16 -4.42
CA TYR A 46 1.11 5.65 -3.04
C TYR A 46 1.80 4.69 -2.05
N GLU A 47 1.56 3.39 -2.17
CA GLU A 47 2.24 2.38 -1.35
C GLU A 47 3.75 2.35 -1.54
N ARG A 48 4.22 2.61 -2.77
CA ARG A 48 5.65 2.73 -3.08
C ARG A 48 6.28 3.97 -2.41
N VAL A 49 5.61 5.12 -2.48
CA VAL A 49 6.12 6.32 -1.82
C VAL A 49 6.21 6.12 -0.30
N LEU A 50 5.22 5.44 0.29
CA LEU A 50 5.25 5.07 1.71
C LEU A 50 6.38 4.10 2.06
N SER A 51 6.73 3.16 1.18
CA SER A 51 7.87 2.27 1.43
C SER A 51 9.18 3.03 1.39
N ILE A 52 9.37 3.91 0.41
CA ILE A 52 10.57 4.74 0.30
C ILE A 52 10.75 5.62 1.54
N LEU A 53 9.67 6.23 2.03
CA LEU A 53 9.71 7.08 3.23
C LEU A 53 10.11 6.28 4.49
N ARG A 54 9.68 5.01 4.58
CA ARG A 54 10.02 4.11 5.68
C ARG A 54 11.46 3.62 5.61
N ASP A 55 11.96 3.34 4.41
CA ASP A 55 13.34 2.92 4.20
C ASP A 55 14.28 4.10 4.52
N LEU A 56 13.93 5.32 4.10
CA LEU A 56 14.66 6.55 4.42
C LEU A 56 14.75 6.80 5.94
N GLU A 57 13.65 6.62 6.67
CA GLU A 57 13.63 6.68 8.15
C GLU A 57 14.57 5.64 8.78
N THR A 58 14.61 4.44 8.21
CA THR A 58 15.44 3.34 8.70
C THR A 58 16.93 3.63 8.46
N ASP A 59 17.27 4.15 7.29
CA ASP A 59 18.64 4.53 6.94
C ASP A 59 19.14 5.72 7.76
N TRP A 60 18.27 6.68 8.09
CA TRP A 60 18.58 7.77 9.02
C TRP A 60 18.82 7.25 10.44
N ARG A 61 17.91 6.44 10.98
CA ARG A 61 18.03 5.87 12.33
C ARG A 61 19.25 4.96 12.49
N THR A 62 19.73 4.38 11.40
CA THR A 62 20.97 3.57 11.39
C THR A 62 22.23 4.39 11.13
N GLY A 63 22.09 5.72 10.97
CA GLY A 63 23.21 6.65 10.83
C GLY A 63 23.90 6.62 9.46
N LYS A 64 23.25 6.07 8.42
CA LYS A 64 23.82 5.96 7.07
C LYS A 64 23.73 7.24 6.25
N ILE A 65 22.92 8.20 6.68
CA ILE A 65 22.65 9.45 5.97
C ILE A 65 22.70 10.62 6.96
N PRO A 66 23.31 11.76 6.58
CA PRO A 66 23.32 12.97 7.39
C PRO A 66 21.93 13.63 7.47
N ASP A 67 21.67 14.34 8.57
CA ASP A 67 20.35 14.94 8.89
C ASP A 67 19.83 15.88 7.79
N GLU A 68 20.71 16.66 7.16
CA GLU A 68 20.35 17.62 6.12
C GLU A 68 19.76 16.93 4.88
N ASP A 69 20.36 15.82 4.45
CA ASP A 69 19.90 15.01 3.31
C ASP A 69 18.58 14.30 3.64
N TYR A 70 18.44 13.81 4.87
CA TYR A 70 17.20 13.18 5.34
C TYR A 70 16.01 14.14 5.29
N HIS A 71 16.17 15.35 5.81
CA HIS A 71 15.08 16.33 5.83
C HIS A 71 14.65 16.79 4.43
N GLU A 72 15.60 16.94 3.50
CA GLU A 72 15.28 17.30 2.13
C GLU A 72 14.52 16.18 1.40
N LEU A 73 15.02 14.94 1.46
CA LEU A 73 14.39 13.80 0.81
C LEU A 73 13.01 13.52 1.41
N ARG A 74 12.88 13.57 2.73
CA ARG A 74 11.61 13.35 3.43
C ARG A 74 10.55 14.35 2.99
N ARG A 75 10.90 15.63 2.85
CA ARG A 75 9.97 16.66 2.39
C ARG A 75 9.47 16.37 0.97
N ARG A 76 10.36 16.03 0.04
CA ARG A 76 9.99 15.70 -1.35
C ARG A 76 9.04 14.51 -1.43
N TYR A 77 9.35 13.41 -0.74
CA TYR A 77 8.51 12.21 -0.75
C TYR A 77 7.18 12.41 -0.01
N LEU A 78 7.12 13.26 1.02
CA LEU A 78 5.87 13.63 1.67
C LEU A 78 4.95 14.44 0.74
N GLU A 79 5.51 15.38 -0.03
CA GLU A 79 4.75 16.15 -1.02
C GLU A 79 4.20 15.24 -2.12
N GLU A 80 5.01 14.30 -2.61
CA GLU A 80 4.59 13.29 -3.60
C GLU A 80 3.49 12.38 -3.05
N GLY A 81 3.65 11.89 -1.81
CA GLY A 81 2.64 11.09 -1.12
C GLY A 81 1.32 11.83 -0.92
N ALA A 82 1.37 13.12 -0.56
CA ALA A 82 0.20 13.97 -0.39
C ALA A 82 -0.50 14.29 -1.72
N ALA A 83 0.23 14.40 -2.82
CA ALA A 83 -0.34 14.56 -4.15
C ALA A 83 -1.09 13.29 -4.60
N LEU A 84 -0.48 12.11 -4.40
CA LEU A 84 -1.09 10.82 -4.71
C LEU A 84 -2.33 10.53 -3.86
N LEU A 85 -2.30 10.89 -2.57
CA LEU A 85 -3.44 10.71 -1.67
C LEU A 85 -4.66 11.54 -2.12
N ARG A 86 -4.45 12.80 -2.52
CA ARG A 86 -5.52 13.65 -3.05
C ARG A 86 -6.14 13.07 -4.33
N ALA A 87 -5.30 12.61 -5.25
CA ALA A 87 -5.76 12.00 -6.49
C ALA A 87 -6.53 10.68 -6.25
N LEU A 88 -6.15 9.91 -5.22
CA LEU A 88 -6.90 8.74 -4.78
C LEU A 88 -8.28 9.11 -4.21
N GLN A 89 -8.36 10.15 -3.38
CA GLN A 89 -9.63 10.62 -2.78
C GLN A 89 -10.61 11.16 -3.84
N GLU A 90 -10.12 11.98 -4.78
CA GLU A 90 -10.93 12.48 -5.91
C GLU A 90 -11.40 11.32 -6.81
N GLY A 91 -10.50 10.36 -7.05
CA GLY A 91 -10.83 9.12 -7.74
C GLY A 91 -11.90 8.32 -7.00
N GLU A 92 -11.84 8.28 -5.66
CA GLU A 92 -12.78 7.56 -4.78
C GLU A 92 -14.20 8.12 -4.87
N GLU A 93 -14.32 9.43 -4.66
CA GLU A 93 -15.57 10.20 -4.67
C GLU A 93 -16.31 10.11 -6.01
N THR A 94 -15.56 10.18 -7.12
CA THR A 94 -16.15 10.14 -8.47
C THR A 94 -16.79 8.79 -8.83
N VAL A 95 -16.28 7.66 -8.32
CA VAL A 95 -16.94 6.35 -8.56
C VAL A 95 -18.08 6.12 -7.57
N ASP A 96 -17.97 6.58 -6.32
CA ASP A 96 -19.09 6.51 -5.36
C ASP A 96 -20.32 7.26 -5.92
N TRP A 97 -20.11 8.47 -6.46
CA TRP A 97 -21.15 9.23 -7.15
C TRP A 97 -21.78 8.45 -8.32
N LYS A 98 -20.95 7.89 -9.23
CA LYS A 98 -21.45 7.11 -10.38
C LYS A 98 -22.25 5.88 -9.94
N ALA A 99 -21.76 5.15 -8.94
CA ALA A 99 -22.42 3.96 -8.41
C ALA A 99 -23.79 4.30 -7.79
N ARG A 100 -23.87 5.41 -7.04
CA ARG A 100 -25.14 5.92 -6.48
C ARG A 100 -26.14 6.29 -7.57
N VAL A 101 -25.70 6.98 -8.62
CA VAL A 101 -26.56 7.36 -9.75
C VAL A 101 -27.07 6.11 -10.48
N GLU A 102 -26.19 5.14 -10.75
CA GLU A 102 -26.58 3.89 -11.42
C GLU A 102 -27.59 3.09 -10.59
N ALA A 103 -27.38 2.97 -9.28
CA ALA A 103 -28.31 2.32 -8.37
C ALA A 103 -29.69 3.01 -8.38
N ALA A 104 -29.72 4.35 -8.40
CA ALA A 104 -30.96 5.11 -8.48
C ALA A 104 -31.70 4.88 -9.82
N VAL A 105 -30.97 4.82 -10.95
CA VAL A 105 -31.56 4.52 -12.27
C VAL A 105 -32.12 3.09 -12.31
N GLN A 106 -31.40 2.11 -11.75
CA GLN A 106 -31.88 0.72 -11.69
C GLN A 106 -33.14 0.58 -10.84
N ALA A 107 -33.19 1.23 -9.67
CA ALA A 107 -34.38 1.27 -8.82
C ALA A 107 -35.58 1.87 -9.55
N ARG A 108 -35.38 2.95 -10.32
CA ARG A 108 -36.43 3.59 -11.11
C ARG A 108 -36.94 2.70 -12.25
N ARG A 109 -36.03 2.01 -12.95
CA ARG A 109 -36.37 1.04 -14.01
C ARG A 109 -37.17 -0.14 -13.47
N ALA A 110 -36.82 -0.65 -12.29
CA ALA A 110 -37.55 -1.73 -11.62
C ALA A 110 -38.99 -1.32 -11.25
N GLN A 111 -39.19 -0.09 -10.78
CA GLN A 111 -40.53 0.45 -10.46
C GLN A 111 -41.41 0.58 -11.71
N LEU A 112 -40.86 1.05 -12.83
CA LEU A 112 -41.59 1.20 -14.08
C LEU A 112 -41.99 -0.16 -14.68
N ARG A 113 -41.09 -1.16 -14.62
CA ARG A 113 -41.43 -2.54 -15.02
C ARG A 113 -42.56 -3.15 -14.20
N ARG A 114 -42.66 -2.79 -12.92
CA ARG A 114 -43.70 -3.31 -12.00
C ARG A 114 -45.06 -2.62 -12.15
N LYS A 115 -45.12 -1.44 -12.76
CA LYS A 115 -46.35 -0.66 -12.98
C LYS A 115 -46.93 -0.79 -14.41
N GLY A 116 -46.15 -1.39 -15.32
CA GLY A 116 -46.56 -1.67 -16.71
C GLY A 116 -46.95 -3.13 -16.99
N ALA A 117 -47.13 -3.94 -15.94
CA ALA A 117 -47.67 -5.30 -15.98
C ALA A 117 -48.94 -5.33 -15.13
#